data_AF-A0A7S2PRY6-F1
#
_entry.id   AF-A0A7S2PRY6-F1
#
_cell.length_a   1.000
_cell.length_b   1.000
_cell.length_c   1.000
_cell.angle_alpha   90.00
_cell.angle_beta   90.00
_cell.angle_gamma   90.00
#
_symmetry.space_group_name_H-M   'P 1'
#
loop_
_entity.id
_entity.type
_entity.pdbx_description
1 polymer ?
#
loop_
_entity_poly.entity_id
_entity_poly.type
_entity_poly.pdbx_seq_one_letter_code
_entity_poly.pdbx_strand_id
1 'polypeptide(L)'
;DAVASVSGGSWFAVELIYSERFLRLIEDMAASPAEAAAAYRTRWTEPLLSVLKTDSAFAQDIARVLQLLRGAGSAQDFLALDYLWQEGFTWTTFCNTLFEKTAGIDSSVTLGSPVSPWAGGKAWLVAHTRVTPSAQTGMRAHILEQAMGRWWQWWRPARAITLRVGASPGLSTFTPATYSYVLGSAKTPAPVPYVSTSALPQDARLEYRASVKSRCPCANAKYKARARVGDFSDLVAGAADLPVISCAAASSAAFGNVVLGELPTLRMDAIGGDLAMWQGAGPAGESFSRASALVSDVAHKGDVSQKVVDRLADGEVRCVADGAYSDNTAVGFAVGAGAVEVVAYLNLDASNIPAKDALKELFVGDKKIFEQTYEWLTEEYGRFPKLTIRDGAKYLTAISVGTLQVKTIENILWGTRDGVQVTLHILGVASTVDVGTLTDFYDFDVLAQEILETVIAEENKDLVQNTVMPWFLAP
;
A
#
# COMPACT_ATOMS: atom_id res chain seq x y z
N ASP A 1 2.29 1.54 22.54
CA ASP A 1 1.27 1.71 21.50
C ASP A 1 1.87 1.72 20.11
N ALA A 2 1.11 1.22 19.14
CA ALA A 2 1.44 1.34 17.74
C ALA A 2 0.21 1.70 16.90
N VAL A 3 0.44 2.34 15.76
CA VAL A 3 -0.53 2.51 14.67
C VAL A 3 -0.02 1.67 13.52
N ALA A 4 -0.83 0.77 12.99
CA ALA A 4 -0.52 0.03 11.77
C ALA A 4 -1.45 0.48 10.65
N SER A 5 -0.89 0.80 9.48
CA SER A 5 -1.67 1.32 8.36
C SER A 5 -1.29 0.63 7.06
N VAL A 6 -2.27 0.43 6.20
CA VAL A 6 -2.14 -0.20 4.88
C VAL A 6 -2.94 0.59 3.84
N SER A 7 -2.41 0.66 2.62
CA SER A 7 -3.05 1.31 1.47
C SER A 7 -3.54 2.74 1.77
N GLY A 8 -4.79 3.07 1.43
CA GLY A 8 -5.42 4.34 1.74
C GLY A 8 -5.44 4.69 3.24
N GLY A 9 -5.41 3.69 4.13
CA GLY A 9 -5.22 3.90 5.57
C GLY A 9 -3.88 4.54 5.91
N SER A 10 -2.83 4.30 5.11
CA SER A 10 -1.55 4.98 5.26
C SER A 10 -1.58 6.42 4.76
N TRP A 11 -2.43 6.75 3.78
CA TRP A 11 -2.66 8.14 3.39
C TRP A 11 -3.28 8.91 4.55
N PHE A 12 -4.38 8.38 5.09
CA PHE A 12 -5.05 8.97 6.25
C PHE A 12 -4.11 9.13 7.45
N ALA A 13 -3.30 8.11 7.76
CA ALA A 13 -2.32 8.18 8.84
C ALA A 13 -1.28 9.29 8.62
N VAL A 14 -0.73 9.42 7.41
CA VAL A 14 0.23 10.50 7.07
C VAL A 14 -0.40 11.87 7.30
N GLU A 15 -1.60 12.10 6.76
CA GLU A 15 -2.28 13.38 6.88
C GLU A 15 -2.57 13.72 8.35
N LEU A 16 -3.05 12.75 9.14
CA LEU A 16 -3.37 12.95 10.55
C LEU A 16 -2.14 13.15 11.46
N ILE A 17 -1.03 12.47 11.13
CA ILE A 17 0.23 12.54 11.90
C ILE A 17 1.01 13.82 11.57
N TYR A 18 1.10 14.23 10.30
CA TYR A 18 2.04 15.27 9.87
C TYR A 18 1.36 16.58 9.39
N SER A 19 0.04 16.65 9.30
CA SER A 19 -0.67 17.87 8.88
C SER A 19 -1.60 18.43 9.95
N GLU A 20 -1.24 19.59 10.48
CA GLU A 20 -2.13 20.39 11.32
C GLU A 20 -3.40 20.81 10.57
N ARG A 21 -3.30 21.09 9.25
CA ARG A 21 -4.44 21.46 8.41
C ARG A 21 -5.47 20.34 8.32
N PHE A 22 -5.01 19.09 8.15
CA PHE A 22 -5.88 17.92 8.07
C PHE A 22 -6.43 17.54 9.45
N LEU A 23 -5.61 17.59 10.50
CA LEU A 23 -6.09 17.37 11.87
C LEU A 23 -7.23 18.33 12.24
N ARG A 24 -7.08 19.63 11.95
CA ARG A 24 -8.16 20.61 12.16
C ARG A 24 -9.40 20.31 11.33
N LEU A 25 -9.26 19.75 10.12
CA LEU A 25 -10.42 19.32 9.32
C LEU A 25 -11.20 18.23 10.06
N ILE A 26 -10.51 17.20 10.58
CA ILE A 26 -11.15 16.13 11.34
C ILE A 26 -11.80 16.66 12.61
N GLU A 27 -11.15 17.58 13.33
CA GLU A 27 -11.71 18.23 14.52
C GLU A 27 -12.96 19.06 14.20
N ASP A 28 -12.93 19.84 13.12
CA ASP A 28 -14.08 20.63 12.67
C ASP A 28 -15.26 19.75 12.24
N MET A 29 -14.99 18.65 11.54
CA MET A 29 -16.01 17.65 11.17
C MET A 29 -16.63 17.00 12.42
N ALA A 30 -15.82 16.66 13.42
CA ALA A 30 -16.31 16.12 14.69
C ALA A 30 -17.12 17.15 15.49
N ALA A 31 -16.73 18.42 15.45
CA ALA A 31 -17.44 19.52 16.11
C ALA A 31 -18.76 19.90 15.41
N SER A 32 -18.86 19.71 14.09
CA SER A 32 -20.06 20.00 13.30
C SER A 32 -20.41 18.85 12.33
N PRO A 33 -20.89 17.70 12.82
CA PRO A 33 -21.09 16.50 12.01
C PRO A 33 -22.08 16.67 10.85
N ALA A 34 -23.09 17.53 11.00
CA ALA A 34 -24.04 17.86 9.94
C ALA A 34 -23.42 18.61 8.75
N GLU A 35 -22.25 19.23 8.94
CA GLU A 35 -21.50 19.95 7.91
C GLU A 35 -20.27 19.16 7.44
N ALA A 36 -20.08 17.93 7.93
CA ALA A 36 -18.87 17.16 7.71
C ALA A 36 -18.63 16.88 6.21
N ALA A 37 -19.67 16.58 5.43
CA ALA A 37 -19.53 16.37 4.00
C ALA A 37 -19.07 17.64 3.28
N ALA A 38 -19.65 18.79 3.61
CA ALA A 38 -19.25 20.07 3.01
C ALA A 38 -17.81 20.44 3.39
N ALA A 39 -17.43 20.25 4.66
CA ALA A 39 -16.08 20.50 5.14
C ALA A 39 -15.05 19.60 4.43
N TYR A 40 -15.32 18.30 4.35
CA TYR A 40 -14.44 17.34 3.68
C TYR A 40 -14.33 17.64 2.18
N ARG A 41 -15.46 17.95 1.53
CA ARG A 41 -15.50 18.36 0.13
C ARG A 41 -14.55 19.52 -0.15
N THR A 42 -14.75 20.64 0.54
CA THR A 42 -14.02 21.88 0.25
C THR A 42 -12.55 21.81 0.64
N ARG A 43 -12.20 21.07 1.71
CA ARG A 43 -10.84 21.08 2.26
C ARG A 43 -9.97 19.91 1.84
N TRP A 44 -10.56 18.82 1.32
CA TRP A 44 -9.86 17.62 0.88
C TRP A 44 -10.21 17.22 -0.56
N THR A 45 -11.49 16.94 -0.85
CA THR A 45 -11.94 16.40 -2.16
C THR A 45 -11.72 17.37 -3.31
N GLU A 46 -12.13 18.62 -3.18
CA GLU A 46 -11.95 19.65 -4.21
C GLU A 46 -10.47 19.96 -4.47
N PRO A 47 -9.60 20.13 -3.44
CA PRO A 47 -8.16 20.21 -3.65
C PRO A 47 -7.57 19.03 -4.41
N LEU A 48 -7.94 17.78 -4.06
CA LEU A 48 -7.52 16.60 -4.80
C LEU A 48 -7.98 16.68 -6.26
N LEU A 49 -9.29 16.83 -6.49
CA LEU A 49 -9.88 16.88 -7.83
C LEU A 49 -9.38 18.09 -8.65
N SER A 50 -8.98 19.19 -8.02
CA SER A 50 -8.44 20.36 -8.72
C SER A 50 -7.18 20.03 -9.52
N VAL A 51 -6.45 19.01 -9.08
CA VAL A 51 -5.24 18.56 -9.74
C VAL A 51 -5.52 17.47 -10.78
N LEU A 52 -6.65 16.79 -10.64
CA LEU A 52 -7.09 15.75 -11.58
C LEU A 52 -7.84 16.30 -12.81
N LYS A 53 -8.26 17.58 -12.82
CA LYS A 53 -9.05 18.17 -13.92
C LYS A 53 -8.18 18.52 -15.12
N THR A 54 -8.10 17.62 -16.10
CA THR A 54 -7.37 17.84 -17.35
C THR A 54 -8.16 17.35 -18.59
N ASP A 55 -8.23 18.20 -19.63
CA ASP A 55 -8.89 17.93 -20.92
C ASP A 55 -8.03 17.04 -21.85
N SER A 56 -7.56 15.90 -21.35
CA SER A 56 -6.67 15.00 -22.10
C SER A 56 -7.45 14.06 -23.02
N ALA A 57 -7.27 14.20 -24.33
CA ALA A 57 -7.78 13.25 -25.33
C ALA A 57 -7.25 11.81 -25.12
N PHE A 58 -6.14 11.65 -24.40
CA PHE A 58 -5.50 10.36 -24.12
C PHE A 58 -6.12 9.63 -22.93
N ALA A 59 -6.66 10.35 -21.93
CA ALA A 59 -7.47 9.76 -20.86
C ALA A 59 -8.63 8.91 -21.44
N GLN A 60 -9.18 9.34 -22.58
CA GLN A 60 -10.22 8.60 -23.31
C GLN A 60 -9.69 7.30 -23.96
N ASP A 61 -8.43 7.24 -24.39
CA ASP A 61 -7.83 6.04 -25.00
C ASP A 61 -7.38 5.00 -23.96
N ILE A 62 -6.91 5.42 -22.79
CA ILE A 62 -6.66 4.49 -21.67
C ILE A 62 -7.97 3.95 -21.09
N ALA A 63 -9.03 4.78 -21.02
CA ALA A 63 -10.38 4.31 -20.71
C ALA A 63 -10.81 3.18 -21.65
N ARG A 64 -10.48 3.24 -22.94
CA ARG A 64 -10.72 2.16 -23.92
C ARG A 64 -9.86 0.90 -23.66
N VAL A 65 -8.59 1.05 -23.28
CA VAL A 65 -7.70 -0.10 -22.96
C VAL A 65 -8.15 -0.83 -21.68
N LEU A 66 -8.65 -0.11 -20.68
CA LEU A 66 -9.14 -0.69 -19.44
C LEU A 66 -10.57 -1.25 -19.57
N GLN A 67 -11.40 -0.66 -20.45
CA GLN A 67 -12.66 -1.30 -20.92
C GLN A 67 -12.38 -2.65 -21.60
N LEU A 68 -11.29 -2.78 -22.36
CA LEU A 68 -10.86 -4.06 -22.95
C LEU A 68 -10.38 -5.09 -21.90
N LEU A 69 -9.99 -4.65 -20.71
CA LEU A 69 -9.67 -5.52 -19.56
C LEU A 69 -10.92 -5.86 -18.69
N ARG A 70 -12.13 -5.57 -19.18
CA ARG A 70 -13.45 -5.82 -18.54
C ARG A 70 -13.73 -5.04 -17.25
N GLY A 71 -13.06 -3.92 -16.99
CA GLY A 71 -13.44 -2.98 -15.93
C GLY A 71 -14.36 -1.89 -16.47
N ALA A 72 -15.68 -2.04 -16.33
CA ALA A 72 -16.66 -1.08 -16.86
C ALA A 72 -16.96 0.06 -15.87
N GLY A 73 -16.19 1.15 -16.03
CA GLY A 73 -16.60 2.57 -15.94
C GLY A 73 -16.45 3.27 -14.59
N SER A 74 -15.80 4.42 -14.39
CA SER A 74 -15.60 5.55 -15.30
C SER A 74 -14.70 6.65 -14.72
N ALA A 75 -14.28 7.56 -15.61
CA ALA A 75 -13.75 8.92 -15.46
C ALA A 75 -12.79 9.31 -14.31
N GLN A 76 -13.14 9.26 -13.01
CA GLN A 76 -12.34 9.94 -11.97
C GLN A 76 -11.07 9.17 -11.55
N ASP A 77 -11.13 7.85 -11.41
CA ASP A 77 -9.93 6.99 -11.31
C ASP A 77 -9.03 7.17 -12.55
N PHE A 78 -9.65 7.48 -13.70
CA PHE A 78 -8.92 7.79 -14.94
C PHE A 78 -8.33 9.19 -14.96
N LEU A 79 -8.94 10.17 -14.28
CA LEU A 79 -8.36 11.50 -14.07
C LEU A 79 -7.16 11.43 -13.12
N ALA A 80 -7.19 10.55 -12.11
CA ALA A 80 -6.00 10.23 -11.30
C ALA A 80 -4.87 9.62 -12.15
N LEU A 81 -5.20 8.68 -13.05
CA LEU A 81 -4.25 8.11 -14.00
C LEU A 81 -3.79 9.09 -15.09
N ASP A 82 -4.64 10.03 -15.52
CA ASP A 82 -4.30 11.09 -16.48
C ASP A 82 -3.40 12.16 -15.83
N TYR A 83 -3.66 12.51 -14.58
CA TYR A 83 -2.77 13.38 -13.82
C TYR A 83 -1.39 12.75 -13.64
N LEU A 84 -1.35 11.49 -13.22
CA LEU A 84 -0.13 10.68 -13.19
C LEU A 84 0.63 10.84 -14.52
N TRP A 85 -0.07 10.76 -15.65
CA TRP A 85 0.51 10.85 -16.98
C TRP A 85 1.25 12.17 -17.23
N GLN A 86 0.64 13.29 -16.87
CA GLN A 86 1.14 14.63 -17.20
C GLN A 86 2.36 15.04 -16.37
N GLU A 87 2.43 14.61 -15.12
CA GLU A 87 3.50 14.98 -14.17
C GLU A 87 4.65 13.96 -14.14
N GLY A 88 4.68 13.04 -15.11
CA GLY A 88 5.57 11.90 -15.10
C GLY A 88 4.91 10.73 -14.38
N PHE A 89 4.43 9.76 -15.18
CA PHE A 89 3.58 8.63 -14.83
C PHE A 89 4.17 7.71 -13.76
N THR A 90 4.32 8.20 -12.53
CA THR A 90 4.84 7.45 -11.39
C THR A 90 3.92 7.55 -10.18
N TRP A 91 3.70 6.42 -9.51
CA TRP A 91 2.86 6.36 -8.31
C TRP A 91 3.34 7.31 -7.20
N THR A 92 4.66 7.53 -7.09
CA THR A 92 5.25 8.48 -6.12
C THR A 92 4.83 9.92 -6.42
N THR A 93 4.84 10.35 -7.69
CA THR A 93 4.43 11.70 -8.08
C THR A 93 2.98 11.97 -7.68
N PHE A 94 2.08 11.02 -7.96
CA PHE A 94 0.67 11.15 -7.55
C PHE A 94 0.51 11.30 -6.04
N CYS A 95 1.16 10.42 -5.26
CA CYS A 95 1.08 10.51 -3.80
C CYS A 95 1.66 11.84 -3.29
N ASN A 96 2.77 12.31 -3.87
CA ASN A 96 3.35 13.60 -3.51
C ASN A 96 2.37 14.75 -3.72
N THR A 97 1.74 14.80 -4.90
CA THR A 97 0.74 15.81 -5.21
C THR A 97 -0.47 15.72 -4.29
N LEU A 98 -0.99 14.51 -4.08
CA LEU A 98 -2.12 14.28 -3.19
C LEU A 98 -1.84 14.92 -1.83
N PHE A 99 -0.74 14.52 -1.18
CA PHE A 99 -0.37 15.01 0.14
C PHE A 99 -0.08 16.51 0.18
N GLU A 100 0.55 17.06 -0.85
CA GLU A 100 0.81 18.50 -0.92
C GLU A 100 -0.50 19.29 -0.98
N LYS A 101 -1.48 18.83 -1.76
CA LYS A 101 -2.71 19.57 -2.03
C LYS A 101 -3.75 19.43 -0.92
N THR A 102 -3.91 18.22 -0.40
CA THR A 102 -4.90 17.91 0.63
C THR A 102 -4.40 18.29 2.02
N ALA A 103 -3.12 18.05 2.30
CA ALA A 103 -2.56 18.13 3.65
C ALA A 103 -1.38 19.11 3.79
N GLY A 104 -0.83 19.65 2.69
CA GLY A 104 0.33 20.55 2.76
C GLY A 104 1.62 19.83 3.17
N ILE A 105 1.70 18.53 2.93
CA ILE A 105 2.88 17.70 3.24
C ILE A 105 3.71 17.57 1.95
N ASP A 106 4.94 18.06 1.96
CA ASP A 106 5.86 18.01 0.82
C ASP A 106 6.90 16.88 0.94
N SER A 107 7.67 16.68 -0.13
CA SER A 107 8.71 15.64 -0.23
C SER A 107 9.86 15.74 0.77
N SER A 108 10.00 16.85 1.51
CA SER A 108 11.02 17.00 2.56
C SER A 108 10.60 16.38 3.89
N VAL A 109 9.31 16.03 4.06
CA VAL A 109 8.82 15.39 5.28
C VAL A 109 9.30 13.95 5.35
N THR A 110 9.92 13.61 6.48
CA THR A 110 10.45 12.27 6.79
C THR A 110 9.70 11.67 7.97
N LEU A 111 9.88 10.37 8.23
CA LEU A 111 9.31 9.74 9.43
C LEU A 111 9.77 10.40 10.74
N GLY A 112 10.95 11.02 10.74
CA GLY A 112 11.51 11.77 11.87
C GLY A 112 11.06 13.22 11.98
N SER A 113 10.23 13.71 11.05
CA SER A 113 9.70 15.08 11.10
C SER A 113 8.77 15.30 12.31
N PRO A 114 8.53 16.56 12.73
CA PRO A 114 7.56 16.86 13.78
C PRO A 114 6.17 16.28 13.49
N VAL A 115 5.51 15.78 14.54
CA VAL A 115 4.21 15.11 14.46
C VAL A 115 3.17 15.80 15.32
N SER A 116 1.91 15.57 15.01
CA SER A 116 0.76 15.95 15.84
C SER A 116 0.90 15.40 17.27
N PRO A 117 0.50 16.15 18.31
CA PRO A 117 0.70 15.75 19.71
C PRO A 117 0.15 14.36 20.07
N TRP A 118 -1.00 13.98 19.49
CA TRP A 118 -1.63 12.68 19.75
C TRP A 118 -0.78 11.48 19.30
N ALA A 119 0.09 11.68 18.30
CA ALA A 119 0.87 10.63 17.67
C ALA A 119 2.23 10.40 18.35
N GLY A 120 2.72 11.39 19.12
CA GLY A 120 4.03 11.34 19.77
C GLY A 120 4.20 10.12 20.67
N GLY A 121 5.36 9.45 20.56
CA GLY A 121 5.72 8.26 21.34
C GLY A 121 5.12 6.95 20.84
N LYS A 122 4.20 6.98 19.86
CA LYS A 122 3.63 5.76 19.26
C LYS A 122 4.53 5.23 18.15
N ALA A 123 4.63 3.91 18.02
CA ALA A 123 5.28 3.31 16.85
C ALA A 123 4.32 3.35 15.66
N TRP A 124 4.73 3.89 14.51
CA TRP A 124 3.95 3.75 13.28
C TRP A 124 4.52 2.63 12.43
N LEU A 125 3.66 1.69 12.02
CA LEU A 125 3.96 0.55 11.17
C LEU A 125 3.33 0.81 9.80
N VAL A 126 4.15 1.23 8.84
CA VAL A 126 3.72 1.48 7.46
C VAL A 126 3.80 0.17 6.69
N ALA A 127 2.70 -0.57 6.69
CA ALA A 127 2.59 -1.89 6.10
C ALA A 127 2.65 -1.82 4.57
N HIS A 128 3.49 -2.64 3.97
CA HIS A 128 3.59 -2.78 2.51
C HIS A 128 4.06 -4.20 2.18
N THR A 129 4.13 -4.50 0.90
CA THR A 129 4.54 -5.81 0.41
C THR A 129 5.81 -5.70 -0.41
N ARG A 130 6.72 -6.65 -0.24
CA ARG A 130 7.83 -6.86 -1.16
C ARG A 130 7.48 -7.88 -2.23
N VAL A 131 7.66 -7.47 -3.48
CA VAL A 131 7.50 -8.34 -4.63
C VAL A 131 8.73 -9.25 -4.72
N THR A 132 8.54 -10.52 -4.38
CA THR A 132 9.59 -11.53 -4.16
C THR A 132 9.33 -12.80 -4.99
N PRO A 133 9.14 -12.67 -6.32
CA PRO A 133 8.77 -13.80 -7.16
C PRO A 133 9.87 -14.87 -7.11
N SER A 134 9.52 -16.05 -6.64
CA SER A 134 10.47 -17.13 -6.40
C SER A 134 10.65 -17.99 -7.65
N ALA A 135 11.80 -18.70 -7.72
CA ALA A 135 12.02 -19.66 -8.80
C ALA A 135 10.96 -20.78 -8.85
N GLN A 136 10.26 -21.06 -7.75
CA GLN A 136 9.25 -22.11 -7.65
C GLN A 136 7.91 -21.70 -8.27
N THR A 137 7.50 -20.44 -8.13
CA THR A 137 6.25 -19.95 -8.73
C THR A 137 6.39 -19.73 -10.25
N GLY A 138 7.62 -19.72 -10.77
CA GLY A 138 7.91 -19.42 -12.17
C GLY A 138 7.73 -17.95 -12.54
N MET A 139 7.20 -17.14 -11.61
CA MET A 139 7.00 -15.70 -11.79
C MET A 139 8.31 -14.94 -11.76
N ARG A 140 8.28 -13.72 -12.30
CA ARG A 140 9.40 -12.77 -12.31
C ARG A 140 8.82 -11.37 -12.22
N ALA A 141 9.56 -10.46 -11.60
CA ALA A 141 9.29 -9.04 -11.69
C ALA A 141 10.03 -8.51 -12.92
N HIS A 142 9.30 -7.87 -13.82
CA HIS A 142 9.77 -7.25 -15.04
C HIS A 142 10.13 -5.79 -14.69
N ILE A 143 11.43 -5.48 -14.70
CA ILE A 143 11.96 -4.12 -14.49
C ILE A 143 11.91 -3.33 -15.80
N LEU A 144 12.09 -4.02 -16.93
CA LEU A 144 12.01 -3.45 -18.26
C LEU A 144 11.51 -4.51 -19.24
N GLU A 145 10.59 -4.15 -20.11
CA GLU A 145 10.16 -4.86 -21.30
C GLU A 145 10.00 -3.87 -22.46
N GLN A 146 10.81 -4.06 -23.51
CA GLN A 146 10.73 -3.28 -24.74
C GLN A 146 10.63 -4.24 -25.93
N ALA A 147 9.54 -4.12 -26.68
CA ALA A 147 9.33 -4.89 -27.89
C ALA A 147 10.29 -4.44 -29.00
N MET A 148 10.52 -5.35 -29.95
CA MET A 148 11.24 -5.02 -31.18
C MET A 148 10.49 -3.90 -31.90
N GLY A 149 11.22 -2.90 -32.38
CA GLY A 149 10.62 -1.78 -33.14
C GLY A 149 9.81 -2.28 -34.35
N ARG A 150 8.84 -1.48 -34.79
CA ARG A 150 8.11 -1.73 -36.04
C ARG A 150 9.08 -1.87 -37.21
N TRP A 151 8.63 -2.43 -38.34
CA TRP A 151 9.50 -2.78 -39.47
C TRP A 151 10.38 -1.62 -40.01
N TRP A 152 9.96 -0.36 -39.85
CA TRP A 152 10.76 0.83 -40.20
C TRP A 152 11.76 1.29 -39.11
N GLN A 153 11.70 0.72 -37.91
CA GLN A 153 12.64 0.91 -36.79
C GLN A 153 13.54 -0.34 -36.63
N TRP A 154 13.98 -0.91 -37.75
CA TRP A 154 14.85 -2.09 -37.85
C TRP A 154 16.09 -2.12 -36.92
N TRP A 155 16.53 -0.98 -36.38
CA TRP A 155 17.67 -0.88 -35.46
C TRP A 155 17.31 -1.03 -33.97
N ARG A 156 16.03 -1.10 -33.56
CA ARG A 156 15.66 -1.21 -32.13
C ARG A 156 15.51 -2.67 -31.70
N PRO A 157 16.48 -3.25 -30.96
CA PRO A 157 16.36 -4.62 -30.46
C PRO A 157 15.28 -4.70 -29.37
N ALA A 158 14.66 -5.87 -29.23
CA ALA A 158 13.84 -6.15 -28.06
C ALA A 158 14.75 -6.30 -26.83
N ARG A 159 14.33 -5.77 -25.69
CA ARG A 159 15.12 -5.71 -24.46
C ARG A 159 14.23 -6.10 -23.30
N ALA A 160 14.79 -6.89 -22.38
CA ALA A 160 14.08 -7.28 -21.17
C ALA A 160 15.06 -7.28 -19.99
N ILE A 161 14.63 -6.77 -18.83
CA ILE A 161 15.30 -6.97 -17.55
C ILE A 161 14.27 -7.52 -16.56
N THR A 162 14.62 -8.64 -15.94
CA THR A 162 13.76 -9.33 -14.97
C THR A 162 14.51 -9.61 -13.67
N LEU A 163 13.76 -9.68 -12.59
CA LEU A 163 14.19 -9.99 -11.24
C LEU A 163 13.39 -11.18 -10.71
N ARG A 164 14.06 -12.05 -9.96
CA ARG A 164 13.44 -13.09 -9.13
C ARG A 164 14.27 -13.37 -7.90
N VAL A 165 13.70 -14.06 -6.92
CA VAL A 165 14.44 -14.56 -5.75
C VAL A 165 14.86 -16.01 -5.99
N GLY A 166 16.17 -16.25 -5.98
CA GLY A 166 16.77 -17.58 -6.06
C GLY A 166 17.00 -18.20 -4.68
N ALA A 167 17.10 -19.54 -4.66
CA ALA A 167 17.50 -20.35 -3.49
C ALA A 167 16.62 -20.17 -2.22
N SER A 168 15.29 -20.16 -2.36
CA SER A 168 14.39 -20.11 -1.20
C SER A 168 13.12 -20.92 -1.47
N PRO A 169 13.10 -22.22 -1.12
CA PRO A 169 11.87 -23.00 -1.16
C PRO A 169 10.79 -22.35 -0.28
N GLY A 170 9.56 -22.22 -0.78
CA GLY A 170 8.43 -21.72 -0.01
C GLY A 170 8.35 -20.20 0.15
N LEU A 171 9.13 -19.41 -0.59
CA LEU A 171 9.01 -17.95 -0.53
C LEU A 171 7.70 -17.49 -1.18
N SER A 172 6.89 -16.75 -0.43
CA SER A 172 5.72 -16.05 -0.96
C SER A 172 6.12 -15.07 -2.05
N THR A 173 5.28 -14.89 -3.07
CA THR A 173 5.51 -13.82 -4.06
C THR A 173 5.35 -12.43 -3.45
N PHE A 174 4.58 -12.36 -2.37
CA PHE A 174 4.25 -11.16 -1.62
C PHE A 174 4.74 -11.37 -0.19
N THR A 175 5.92 -10.84 0.11
CA THR A 175 6.51 -10.92 1.44
C THR A 175 6.12 -9.68 2.24
N PRO A 176 5.46 -9.81 3.41
CA PRO A 176 5.12 -8.67 4.25
C PRO A 176 6.38 -7.89 4.66
N ALA A 177 6.30 -6.57 4.59
CA ALA A 177 7.34 -5.67 5.04
C ALA A 177 6.75 -4.43 5.72
N THR A 178 7.54 -3.77 6.55
CA THR A 178 7.07 -2.64 7.35
C THR A 178 8.17 -1.61 7.50
N TYR A 179 7.91 -0.38 7.07
CA TYR A 179 8.70 0.74 7.57
C TYR A 179 8.17 1.07 8.97
N SER A 180 9.05 1.27 9.94
CA SER A 180 8.60 1.64 11.27
C SER A 180 9.46 2.67 11.94
N TYR A 181 8.83 3.51 12.74
CA TYR A 181 9.49 4.55 13.51
C TYR A 181 8.67 4.92 14.74
N VAL A 182 9.33 5.32 15.82
CA VAL A 182 8.67 5.87 17.01
C VAL A 182 8.45 7.37 16.78
N LEU A 183 7.21 7.77 16.53
CA LEU A 183 6.85 9.11 16.12
C LEU A 183 7.25 10.16 17.17
N GLY A 184 7.84 11.27 16.73
CA GLY A 184 8.32 12.33 17.62
C GLY A 184 9.53 11.97 18.50
N SER A 185 10.12 10.78 18.32
CA SER A 185 11.38 10.43 18.99
C SER A 185 12.59 11.08 18.30
N ALA A 186 13.74 11.08 19.00
CA ALA A 186 15.02 11.38 18.37
C ALA A 186 15.34 10.37 17.25
N LYS A 187 16.39 10.58 16.45
CA LYS A 187 16.80 9.66 15.38
C LYS A 187 17.21 8.27 15.89
N THR A 188 16.23 7.47 16.30
CA THR A 188 16.38 6.11 16.82
C THR A 188 16.12 5.10 15.71
N PRO A 189 16.70 3.89 15.81
CA PRO A 189 16.37 2.82 14.90
C PRO A 189 14.87 2.46 14.90
N ALA A 190 14.41 1.84 13.81
CA ALA A 190 13.08 1.27 13.69
C ALA A 190 12.77 0.30 14.86
N PRO A 191 11.58 0.39 15.49
CA PRO A 191 11.21 -0.47 16.61
C PRO A 191 10.96 -1.92 16.20
N VAL A 192 10.70 -2.19 14.91
CA VAL A 192 10.54 -3.54 14.36
C VAL A 192 11.46 -3.76 13.16
N PRO A 193 11.89 -5.01 12.89
CA PRO A 193 12.65 -5.31 11.68
C PRO A 193 11.81 -5.01 10.44
N TYR A 194 12.47 -4.59 9.35
CA TYR A 194 11.80 -4.25 8.09
C TYR A 194 11.04 -5.42 7.45
N VAL A 195 11.56 -6.65 7.59
CA VAL A 195 10.90 -7.91 7.22
C VAL A 195 11.16 -8.92 8.35
N SER A 196 10.21 -9.82 8.61
CA SER A 196 10.44 -10.92 9.54
C SER A 196 11.68 -11.74 9.14
N THR A 197 12.56 -12.01 10.11
CA THR A 197 13.80 -12.78 9.88
C THR A 197 13.54 -14.20 9.40
N SER A 198 12.36 -14.76 9.66
CA SER A 198 11.95 -16.09 9.17
C SER A 198 11.35 -16.05 7.76
N ALA A 199 10.92 -14.89 7.27
CA ALA A 199 10.25 -14.77 5.98
C ALA A 199 11.23 -14.80 4.80
N LEU A 200 12.50 -14.43 5.04
CA LEU A 200 13.54 -14.40 4.03
C LEU A 200 14.76 -15.19 4.49
N PRO A 201 15.01 -16.38 3.90
CA PRO A 201 16.21 -17.15 4.21
C PRO A 201 17.50 -16.36 3.94
N GLN A 202 18.50 -16.52 4.80
CA GLN A 202 19.77 -15.79 4.70
C GLN A 202 20.55 -16.10 3.41
N ASP A 203 20.31 -17.26 2.80
CA ASP A 203 20.90 -17.69 1.54
C ASP A 203 20.11 -17.24 0.30
N ALA A 204 18.92 -16.65 0.48
CA ALA A 204 18.13 -16.11 -0.62
C ALA A 204 18.91 -15.01 -1.37
N ARG A 205 18.85 -15.03 -2.70
CA ARG A 205 19.54 -14.05 -3.57
C ARG A 205 18.59 -13.41 -4.56
N LEU A 206 18.71 -12.11 -4.76
CA LEU A 206 18.08 -11.42 -5.88
C LEU A 206 18.83 -11.85 -7.13
N GLU A 207 18.13 -12.39 -8.12
CA GLU A 207 18.69 -12.81 -9.40
C GLU A 207 18.17 -11.91 -10.52
N TYR A 208 19.05 -11.04 -11.01
CA TYR A 208 18.76 -10.17 -12.14
C TYR A 208 19.16 -10.87 -13.43
N ARG A 209 18.29 -10.81 -14.43
CA ARG A 209 18.53 -11.36 -15.77
C ARG A 209 18.11 -10.34 -16.80
N ALA A 210 18.99 -10.08 -17.75
CA ALA A 210 18.64 -9.26 -18.89
C ALA A 210 18.89 -9.96 -20.21
N SER A 211 18.11 -9.59 -21.22
CA SER A 211 18.28 -10.09 -22.58
C SER A 211 18.10 -8.99 -23.60
N VAL A 212 18.92 -9.06 -24.65
CA VAL A 212 18.80 -8.23 -25.86
C VAL A 212 18.59 -9.19 -27.01
N LYS A 213 17.49 -9.01 -27.75
CA LYS A 213 17.14 -9.79 -28.93
C LYS A 213 17.12 -8.88 -30.16
N SER A 214 18.06 -9.11 -31.07
CA SER A 214 18.18 -8.42 -32.34
C SER A 214 17.79 -9.35 -33.49
N ARG A 215 17.48 -8.76 -34.66
CA ARG A 215 17.33 -9.53 -35.90
C ARG A 215 18.66 -10.14 -36.36
N CYS A 216 19.81 -9.55 -36.02
CA CYS A 216 21.09 -10.25 -36.15
C CYS A 216 21.29 -11.17 -34.94
N PRO A 217 21.38 -12.50 -35.12
CA PRO A 217 21.70 -13.40 -34.01
C PRO A 217 23.00 -13.06 -33.31
N CYS A 218 23.96 -12.47 -34.03
CA CYS A 218 25.25 -11.99 -33.54
C CYS A 218 25.15 -10.91 -32.46
N ALA A 219 24.06 -10.15 -32.44
CA ALA A 219 23.82 -9.05 -31.51
C ALA A 219 22.90 -9.46 -30.35
N ASN A 220 22.54 -10.75 -30.25
CA ASN A 220 21.81 -11.26 -29.11
C ASN A 220 22.75 -11.35 -27.90
N ALA A 221 22.32 -10.82 -26.76
CA ALA A 221 23.09 -10.85 -25.53
C ALA A 221 22.23 -11.27 -24.34
N LYS A 222 22.88 -11.88 -23.34
CA LYS A 222 22.26 -12.24 -22.07
C LYS A 222 23.20 -11.83 -20.95
N TYR A 223 22.64 -11.22 -19.91
CA TYR A 223 23.38 -10.71 -18.77
C TYR A 223 22.74 -11.22 -17.48
N LYS A 224 23.55 -11.30 -16.41
CA LYS A 224 23.09 -11.77 -15.10
C LYS A 224 23.89 -11.10 -13.99
N ALA A 225 23.22 -10.76 -12.90
CA ALA A 225 23.87 -10.37 -11.66
C ALA A 225 23.09 -10.94 -10.47
N ARG A 226 23.71 -10.91 -9.30
CA ARG A 226 23.09 -11.37 -8.05
C ARG A 226 23.40 -10.41 -6.91
N ALA A 227 22.42 -10.22 -6.04
CA ALA A 227 22.58 -9.47 -4.81
C ALA A 227 22.01 -10.24 -3.61
N ARG A 228 22.33 -9.80 -2.40
CA ARG A 228 21.70 -10.33 -1.18
C ARG A 228 20.25 -9.85 -1.13
N VAL A 229 19.35 -10.66 -0.61
CA VAL A 229 17.93 -10.27 -0.47
C VAL A 229 17.68 -9.50 0.83
N GLY A 230 18.55 -9.68 1.82
CA GLY A 230 18.23 -9.52 3.25
C GLY A 230 19.00 -8.45 4.01
N ASP A 231 19.70 -7.51 3.36
CA ASP A 231 20.34 -6.41 4.07
C ASP A 231 19.40 -5.21 4.18
N PHE A 232 18.90 -4.96 5.40
CA PHE A 232 17.95 -3.87 5.70
C PHE A 232 18.45 -2.98 6.84
N SER A 233 19.74 -3.08 7.18
CA SER A 233 20.28 -2.33 8.32
C SER A 233 20.06 -0.84 8.14
N ASP A 234 20.14 -0.32 6.92
CA ASP A 234 19.97 1.10 6.64
C ASP A 234 18.53 1.57 6.86
N LEU A 235 17.53 0.77 6.48
CA LEU A 235 16.11 1.08 6.70
C LEU A 235 15.74 1.05 8.18
N VAL A 236 16.41 0.19 8.95
CA VAL A 236 16.23 0.09 10.40
C VAL A 236 16.97 1.23 11.11
N ALA A 237 18.27 1.39 10.86
CA ALA A 237 19.10 2.39 11.53
C ALA A 237 18.75 3.83 11.12
N GLY A 238 18.39 4.04 9.85
CA GLY A 238 18.03 5.33 9.27
C GLY A 238 16.53 5.57 9.16
N ALA A 239 15.70 4.85 9.92
CA ALA A 239 14.23 4.94 9.80
C ALA A 239 13.69 6.37 9.87
N ALA A 240 14.28 7.22 10.71
CA ALA A 240 13.92 8.63 10.83
C ALA A 240 14.07 9.42 9.52
N ASP A 241 14.99 9.03 8.65
CA ASP A 241 15.30 9.75 7.41
C ASP A 241 14.45 9.26 6.21
N LEU A 242 13.62 8.23 6.39
CA LEU A 242 12.74 7.72 5.33
C LEU A 242 11.72 8.79 4.90
N PRO A 243 11.55 9.08 3.59
CA PRO A 243 10.54 10.02 3.12
C PRO A 243 9.13 9.49 3.42
N VAL A 244 8.31 10.29 4.11
CA VAL A 244 6.97 9.87 4.55
C VAL A 244 6.09 9.50 3.36
N ILE A 245 6.17 10.30 2.30
CA ILE A 245 5.39 10.14 1.07
C ILE A 245 5.76 8.84 0.37
N SER A 246 7.04 8.48 0.29
CA SER A 246 7.48 7.24 -0.34
C SER A 246 7.06 6.00 0.46
N CYS A 247 7.07 6.08 1.80
CA CYS A 247 6.59 4.98 2.65
C CYS A 247 5.08 4.74 2.45
N ALA A 248 4.28 5.81 2.45
CA ALA A 248 2.84 5.71 2.21
C ALA A 248 2.52 5.28 0.77
N ALA A 249 3.25 5.79 -0.22
CA ALA A 249 3.11 5.38 -1.62
C ALA A 249 3.43 3.89 -1.82
N ALA A 250 4.46 3.36 -1.14
CA ALA A 250 4.76 1.93 -1.14
C ALA A 250 3.62 1.11 -0.51
N SER A 251 3.08 1.59 0.61
CA SER A 251 1.94 0.97 1.28
C SER A 251 0.66 0.93 0.43
N SER A 252 0.49 1.90 -0.48
CA SER A 252 -0.69 2.04 -1.34
C SER A 252 -0.48 1.71 -2.80
N ALA A 253 0.65 1.10 -3.17
CA ALA A 253 0.97 0.79 -4.56
C ALA A 253 0.11 -0.37 -5.10
N ALA A 254 -1.19 -0.14 -5.26
CA ALA A 254 -2.20 -1.11 -5.66
C ALA A 254 -1.85 -1.74 -7.02
N PHE A 255 -1.20 -0.99 -7.90
CA PHE A 255 -0.72 -1.46 -9.20
C PHE A 255 0.75 -1.92 -9.19
N GLY A 256 1.35 -2.14 -8.01
CA GLY A 256 2.71 -2.66 -7.90
C GLY A 256 2.88 -4.07 -8.48
N ASN A 257 1.81 -4.87 -8.53
CA ASN A 257 1.83 -6.21 -9.12
C ASN A 257 1.93 -6.22 -10.65
N VAL A 258 1.78 -5.08 -11.33
CA VAL A 258 1.82 -4.97 -12.79
C VAL A 258 3.16 -5.47 -13.33
N VAL A 259 4.24 -5.33 -12.54
CA VAL A 259 5.58 -5.87 -12.85
C VAL A 259 5.63 -7.39 -12.92
N LEU A 260 4.63 -8.13 -12.45
CA LEU A 260 4.64 -9.59 -12.53
C LEU A 260 4.22 -10.14 -13.90
N GLY A 261 3.78 -9.26 -14.82
CA GLY A 261 3.37 -9.63 -16.17
C GLY A 261 4.16 -8.90 -17.26
N GLU A 262 4.76 -9.67 -18.18
CA GLU A 262 5.49 -9.13 -19.34
C GLU A 262 4.66 -8.14 -20.16
N LEU A 263 3.42 -8.49 -20.52
CA LEU A 263 2.58 -7.65 -21.38
C LEU A 263 2.13 -6.34 -20.69
N PRO A 264 1.64 -6.36 -19.44
CA PRO A 264 1.40 -5.13 -18.70
C PRO A 264 2.64 -4.24 -18.57
N THR A 265 3.81 -4.79 -18.19
CA THR A 265 5.07 -4.02 -18.11
C THR A 265 5.46 -3.43 -19.46
N LEU A 266 5.39 -4.21 -20.54
CA LEU A 266 5.68 -3.72 -21.89
C LEU A 266 4.81 -2.52 -22.28
N ARG A 267 3.52 -2.53 -21.90
CA ARG A 267 2.61 -1.42 -22.17
C ARG A 267 3.01 -0.18 -21.36
N MET A 268 3.35 -0.37 -20.09
CA MET A 268 3.83 0.68 -19.18
C MET A 268 5.12 1.34 -19.67
N ASP A 269 6.11 0.53 -20.09
CA ASP A 269 7.38 1.02 -20.62
C ASP A 269 7.22 1.72 -21.97
N ALA A 270 6.31 1.25 -22.83
CA ALA A 270 6.06 1.84 -24.14
C ALA A 270 5.52 3.27 -24.04
N ILE A 271 4.82 3.58 -22.95
CA ILE A 271 4.27 4.89 -22.69
C ILE A 271 5.22 5.71 -21.79
N GLY A 272 6.16 5.06 -21.10
CA GLY A 272 7.23 5.71 -20.34
C GLY A 272 6.86 6.01 -18.90
N GLY A 273 6.07 5.14 -18.25
CA GLY A 273 5.91 5.27 -16.81
C GLY A 273 5.85 3.97 -16.05
N ASP A 274 5.52 4.11 -14.78
CA ASP A 274 5.95 3.23 -13.72
C ASP A 274 4.97 3.30 -12.54
N LEU A 275 4.02 2.36 -12.50
CA LEU A 275 3.09 2.23 -11.38
C LEU A 275 3.69 1.43 -10.22
N ALA A 276 4.89 0.88 -10.40
CA ALA A 276 5.60 0.19 -9.34
C ALA A 276 6.37 1.18 -8.48
N MET A 277 6.47 0.86 -7.20
CA MET A 277 7.38 1.54 -6.30
C MET A 277 8.69 0.76 -6.27
N TRP A 278 9.81 1.45 -6.48
CA TRP A 278 11.13 0.85 -6.45
C TRP A 278 11.88 1.26 -5.19
N GLN A 279 12.57 0.29 -4.60
CA GLN A 279 13.38 0.48 -3.42
C GLN A 279 14.70 -0.26 -3.60
N GLY A 280 15.77 0.30 -3.04
CA GLY A 280 17.12 -0.26 -3.10
C GLY A 280 17.86 -0.13 -1.77
N ALA A 281 19.10 -0.58 -1.78
CA ALA A 281 20.05 -0.43 -0.69
C ALA A 281 20.69 0.96 -0.66
N GLY A 282 21.23 1.33 0.50
CA GLY A 282 21.86 2.62 0.77
C GLY A 282 21.12 3.40 1.86
N PRO A 283 21.55 4.66 2.11
CA PRO A 283 20.94 5.51 3.14
C PRO A 283 19.42 5.56 3.00
N ALA A 284 18.71 5.41 4.12
CA ALA A 284 17.25 5.32 4.14
C ALA A 284 16.56 6.48 3.41
N GLY A 285 17.06 7.71 3.56
CA GLY A 285 16.53 8.89 2.87
C GLY A 285 16.62 8.84 1.34
N GLU A 286 17.45 7.96 0.79
CA GLU A 286 17.68 7.80 -0.65
C GLU A 286 17.20 6.45 -1.20
N SER A 287 16.64 5.57 -0.36
CA SER A 287 16.34 4.18 -0.73
C SER A 287 15.37 4.07 -1.91
N PHE A 288 14.44 5.02 -2.02
CA PHE A 288 13.46 5.09 -3.10
C PHE A 288 13.99 5.87 -4.31
N SER A 289 14.44 7.11 -4.11
CA SER A 289 14.88 7.99 -5.20
C SER A 289 16.03 7.40 -6.00
N ARG A 290 17.00 6.76 -5.33
CA ARG A 290 18.12 6.07 -5.99
C ARG A 290 17.65 4.86 -6.81
N ALA A 291 16.73 4.06 -6.28
CA ALA A 291 16.20 2.89 -6.98
C ALA A 291 15.37 3.30 -8.21
N SER A 292 14.45 4.25 -8.04
CA SER A 292 13.67 4.82 -9.14
C SER A 292 14.56 5.45 -10.21
N ALA A 293 15.63 6.16 -9.82
CA ALA A 293 16.59 6.71 -10.78
C ALA A 293 17.32 5.60 -11.58
N LEU A 294 17.67 4.47 -10.96
CA LEU A 294 18.29 3.35 -11.66
C LEU A 294 17.33 2.69 -12.66
N VAL A 295 16.05 2.52 -12.30
CA VAL A 295 15.02 1.97 -13.18
C VAL A 295 14.72 2.94 -14.34
N SER A 296 14.56 4.22 -14.04
CA SER A 296 14.36 5.27 -15.04
C SER A 296 15.54 5.36 -16.02
N ASP A 297 16.79 5.28 -15.52
CA ASP A 297 17.99 5.25 -16.35
C ASP A 297 18.01 4.04 -17.31
N VAL A 298 17.56 2.88 -16.85
CA VAL A 298 17.41 1.66 -17.67
C VAL A 298 16.36 1.87 -18.77
N ALA A 299 15.22 2.47 -18.42
CA ALA A 299 14.12 2.71 -19.37
C ALA A 299 14.48 3.74 -20.45
N HIS A 300 15.17 4.83 -20.08
CA HIS A 300 15.35 5.99 -20.96
C HIS A 300 16.77 6.16 -21.56
N LYS A 301 17.83 5.79 -20.84
CA LYS A 301 19.20 6.24 -21.18
C LYS A 301 20.12 5.16 -21.76
N GLY A 302 19.76 3.87 -21.71
CA GLY A 302 20.74 2.79 -21.84
C GLY A 302 20.49 1.73 -22.92
N ASP A 303 21.60 1.27 -23.52
CA ASP A 303 21.69 -0.12 -23.99
C ASP A 303 21.71 -1.05 -22.77
N VAL A 304 20.86 -2.07 -22.80
CA VAL A 304 20.89 -3.15 -21.81
C VAL A 304 22.24 -3.87 -21.92
N SER A 305 23.03 -3.79 -20.84
CA SER A 305 24.40 -4.29 -20.76
C SER A 305 24.68 -4.92 -19.39
N GLN A 306 25.79 -5.65 -19.26
CA GLN A 306 26.19 -6.24 -17.97
C GLN A 306 26.35 -5.16 -16.89
N LYS A 307 26.97 -4.01 -17.21
CA LYS A 307 27.13 -2.88 -16.27
C LYS A 307 25.79 -2.37 -15.74
N VAL A 308 24.74 -2.34 -16.57
CA VAL A 308 23.40 -1.93 -16.11
C VAL A 308 22.83 -2.95 -15.12
N VAL A 309 22.97 -4.25 -15.41
CA VAL A 309 22.49 -5.32 -14.54
C VAL A 309 23.27 -5.40 -13.24
N ASP A 310 24.58 -5.15 -13.27
CA ASP A 310 25.42 -5.05 -12.07
C ASP A 310 24.99 -3.86 -11.21
N ARG A 311 24.75 -2.67 -11.80
CA ARG A 311 24.24 -1.50 -11.03
C ARG A 311 22.89 -1.77 -10.35
N LEU A 312 21.97 -2.47 -11.02
CA LEU A 312 20.70 -2.86 -10.41
C LEU A 312 20.91 -3.82 -9.23
N ALA A 313 21.85 -4.75 -9.36
CA ALA A 313 22.20 -5.67 -8.28
C ALA A 313 22.93 -4.98 -7.12
N ASP A 314 23.90 -4.10 -7.40
CA ASP A 314 24.64 -3.34 -6.39
C ASP A 314 23.73 -2.36 -5.63
N GLY A 315 22.72 -1.80 -6.32
CA GLY A 315 21.66 -1.00 -5.69
C GLY A 315 20.57 -1.85 -5.03
N GLU A 316 20.66 -3.18 -5.12
CA GLU A 316 19.66 -4.14 -4.67
C GLU A 316 18.21 -3.75 -5.03
N VAL A 317 18.02 -3.25 -6.25
CA VAL A 317 16.76 -2.68 -6.74
C VAL A 317 15.67 -3.76 -6.75
N ARG A 318 14.54 -3.46 -6.13
CA ARG A 318 13.38 -4.35 -6.03
C ARG A 318 12.08 -3.56 -6.05
N CYS A 319 11.01 -4.23 -6.47
CA CYS A 319 9.67 -3.65 -6.42
C CYS A 319 9.04 -3.86 -5.03
N VAL A 320 8.40 -2.82 -4.53
CA VAL A 320 7.44 -2.87 -3.43
C VAL A 320 6.05 -2.52 -3.95
N ALA A 321 5.04 -3.13 -3.33
CA ALA A 321 3.65 -3.06 -3.72
C ALA A 321 2.77 -2.83 -2.48
N ASP A 322 1.48 -2.61 -2.71
CA ASP A 322 0.48 -2.40 -1.66
C ASP A 322 0.56 -3.45 -0.54
N GLY A 323 0.38 -3.01 0.70
CA GLY A 323 0.31 -3.93 1.84
C GLY A 323 -0.87 -4.89 1.76
N ALA A 324 -1.93 -4.54 1.04
CA ALA A 324 -3.10 -5.38 0.77
C ALA A 324 -2.76 -6.71 0.08
N TYR A 325 -1.66 -6.76 -0.67
CA TYR A 325 -1.18 -8.02 -1.25
C TYR A 325 -0.72 -9.04 -0.20
N SER A 326 -0.41 -8.58 1.02
CA SER A 326 -0.04 -9.42 2.16
C SER A 326 -1.17 -9.50 3.20
N ASP A 327 -1.69 -8.34 3.62
CA ASP A 327 -2.80 -8.20 4.56
C ASP A 327 -3.42 -6.80 4.41
N ASN A 328 -4.66 -6.73 3.94
CA ASN A 328 -5.37 -5.48 3.72
C ASN A 328 -5.96 -4.84 5.00
N THR A 329 -5.75 -5.46 6.16
CA THR A 329 -6.27 -4.97 7.45
C THR A 329 -5.21 -4.39 8.36
N ALA A 330 -3.93 -4.59 8.03
CA ALA A 330 -2.78 -4.33 8.88
C ALA A 330 -2.74 -5.11 10.22
N VAL A 331 -3.70 -5.99 10.50
CA VAL A 331 -3.75 -6.81 11.72
C VAL A 331 -2.58 -7.79 11.78
N GLY A 332 -2.26 -8.46 10.68
CA GLY A 332 -1.12 -9.37 10.60
C GLY A 332 0.21 -8.68 10.80
N PHE A 333 0.35 -7.44 10.31
CA PHE A 333 1.51 -6.61 10.56
C PHE A 333 1.64 -6.22 12.04
N ALA A 334 0.54 -5.83 12.69
CA ALA A 334 0.53 -5.50 14.11
C ALA A 334 0.86 -6.73 15.00
N VAL A 335 0.22 -7.87 14.74
CA VAL A 335 0.47 -9.12 15.49
C VAL A 335 1.89 -9.65 15.24
N GLY A 336 2.38 -9.58 13.99
CA GLY A 336 3.76 -9.92 13.65
C GLY A 336 4.80 -9.02 14.35
N ALA A 337 4.45 -7.75 14.60
CA ALA A 337 5.22 -6.83 15.42
C ALA A 337 5.12 -7.10 16.94
N GLY A 338 4.31 -8.07 17.37
CA GLY A 338 4.17 -8.49 18.76
C GLY A 338 2.96 -7.91 19.50
N ALA A 339 2.00 -7.28 18.80
CA ALA A 339 0.76 -6.82 19.42
C ALA A 339 -0.08 -8.01 19.91
N VAL A 340 -0.53 -7.94 21.17
CA VAL A 340 -1.45 -8.90 21.81
C VAL A 340 -2.86 -8.33 21.98
N GLU A 341 -3.03 -7.05 21.67
CA GLU A 341 -4.30 -6.34 21.64
C GLU A 341 -4.28 -5.42 20.42
N VAL A 342 -5.30 -5.52 19.57
CA VAL A 342 -5.37 -4.82 18.29
C VAL A 342 -6.77 -4.26 18.12
N VAL A 343 -6.86 -2.96 17.80
CA VAL A 343 -8.09 -2.32 17.34
C VAL A 343 -8.02 -2.15 15.84
N ALA A 344 -8.86 -2.90 15.12
CA ALA A 344 -8.91 -2.90 13.67
C ALA A 344 -10.11 -2.09 13.17
N TYR A 345 -9.84 -0.98 12.48
CA TYR A 345 -10.83 -0.22 11.73
C TYR A 345 -10.88 -0.77 10.30
N LEU A 346 -11.98 -1.40 9.93
CA LEU A 346 -12.11 -2.13 8.66
C LEU A 346 -13.12 -1.45 7.74
N ASN A 347 -12.71 -1.18 6.50
CA ASN A 347 -13.63 -0.90 5.41
C ASN A 347 -14.17 -2.22 4.85
N LEU A 348 -15.49 -2.37 4.84
CA LEU A 348 -16.19 -3.56 4.38
C LEU A 348 -17.12 -3.21 3.22
N ASP A 349 -17.38 -4.19 2.37
CA ASP A 349 -18.40 -4.04 1.34
C ASP A 349 -19.81 -3.95 1.96
N ALA A 350 -20.80 -3.63 1.13
CA ALA A 350 -22.18 -3.44 1.54
C ALA A 350 -22.81 -4.65 2.26
N SER A 351 -22.26 -5.86 2.09
CA SER A 351 -22.75 -7.06 2.76
C SER A 351 -22.43 -7.09 4.26
N ASN A 352 -21.48 -6.25 4.71
CA ASN A 352 -20.99 -6.24 6.08
C ASN A 352 -20.55 -7.63 6.55
N ILE A 353 -19.80 -8.32 5.70
CA ILE A 353 -19.16 -9.58 6.04
C ILE A 353 -17.66 -9.36 5.84
N PRO A 354 -16.78 -9.87 6.72
CA PRO A 354 -15.32 -9.81 6.55
C PRO A 354 -14.81 -10.69 5.38
N ALA A 355 -15.58 -10.82 4.30
CA ALA A 355 -15.62 -11.93 3.35
C ALA A 355 -15.19 -11.56 1.94
N LYS A 356 -13.99 -11.01 1.77
CA LYS A 356 -13.23 -11.29 0.55
C LYS A 356 -11.76 -10.98 0.70
N ASP A 357 -11.44 -9.78 1.17
CA ASP A 357 -10.07 -9.26 1.14
C ASP A 357 -9.65 -8.56 2.44
N ALA A 358 -10.48 -8.54 3.49
CA ALA A 358 -10.12 -7.99 4.80
C ALA A 358 -9.49 -9.06 5.70
N LEU A 359 -10.23 -9.62 6.66
CA LEU A 359 -9.67 -10.52 7.67
C LEU A 359 -9.49 -11.96 7.21
N LYS A 360 -10.22 -12.40 6.17
CA LYS A 360 -10.27 -13.80 5.74
C LYS A 360 -8.89 -14.45 5.61
N GLU A 361 -7.94 -13.77 4.97
CA GLU A 361 -6.59 -14.30 4.70
C GLU A 361 -5.80 -14.62 5.97
N LEU A 362 -6.13 -14.01 7.11
CA LEU A 362 -5.48 -14.28 8.39
C LEU A 362 -5.98 -15.58 9.05
N PHE A 363 -7.06 -16.18 8.54
CA PHE A 363 -7.68 -17.40 9.06
C PHE A 363 -7.57 -18.61 8.10
N VAL A 364 -7.14 -18.40 6.85
CA VAL A 364 -7.00 -19.46 5.83
C VAL A 364 -5.77 -19.25 4.94
N GLY A 365 -5.31 -20.32 4.28
CA GLY A 365 -4.24 -20.23 3.29
C GLY A 365 -2.84 -20.07 3.91
N ASP A 366 -1.92 -19.55 3.11
CA ASP A 366 -0.51 -19.34 3.45
C ASP A 366 -0.28 -18.12 4.36
N LYS A 367 -1.17 -17.14 4.31
CA LYS A 367 -1.17 -15.94 5.15
C LYS A 367 -1.80 -16.16 6.54
N LYS A 368 -2.37 -17.34 6.81
CA LYS A 368 -3.04 -17.68 8.07
C LYS A 368 -2.12 -17.44 9.28
N ILE A 369 -2.56 -16.64 10.24
CA ILE A 369 -1.85 -16.40 11.51
C ILE A 369 -2.65 -16.76 12.74
N PHE A 370 -3.96 -17.02 12.64
CA PHE A 370 -4.79 -17.40 13.77
C PHE A 370 -5.23 -18.86 13.69
N GLU A 371 -5.35 -19.55 14.82
CA GLU A 371 -5.72 -20.97 14.92
C GLU A 371 -7.15 -21.21 14.42
N GLN A 372 -8.06 -20.29 14.76
CA GLN A 372 -9.47 -20.34 14.43
C GLN A 372 -9.71 -20.41 12.91
N THR A 373 -10.88 -20.90 12.51
CA THR A 373 -11.27 -20.99 11.10
C THR A 373 -11.99 -19.73 10.64
N TYR A 374 -12.11 -19.60 9.32
CA TYR A 374 -12.87 -18.51 8.73
C TYR A 374 -14.39 -18.61 8.98
N GLU A 375 -14.90 -19.84 9.10
CA GLU A 375 -16.30 -20.09 9.48
C GLU A 375 -16.55 -19.58 10.90
N TRP A 376 -15.65 -19.88 11.84
CA TRP A 376 -15.70 -19.33 13.21
C TRP A 376 -15.67 -17.80 13.20
N LEU A 377 -14.77 -17.18 12.43
CA LEU A 377 -14.69 -15.72 12.30
C LEU A 377 -16.03 -15.14 11.85
N THR A 378 -16.63 -15.72 10.81
CA THR A 378 -17.89 -15.24 10.24
C THR A 378 -19.04 -15.38 11.23
N GLU A 379 -19.07 -16.49 11.96
CA GLU A 379 -20.08 -16.75 13.00
C GLU A 379 -19.97 -15.75 14.16
N GLU A 380 -18.77 -15.53 14.70
CA GLU A 380 -18.57 -14.56 15.80
C GLU A 380 -18.81 -13.13 15.35
N TYR A 381 -18.32 -12.74 14.18
CA TYR A 381 -18.57 -11.40 13.61
C TYR A 381 -20.08 -11.16 13.41
N GLY A 382 -20.82 -12.17 12.95
CA GLY A 382 -22.27 -12.08 12.78
C GLY A 382 -23.06 -11.80 14.06
N ARG A 383 -22.45 -12.03 15.24
CA ARG A 383 -23.03 -11.72 16.55
C ARG A 383 -22.72 -10.31 17.05
N PHE A 384 -21.86 -9.56 16.37
CA PHE A 384 -21.48 -8.23 16.82
C PHE A 384 -22.68 -7.29 16.84
N PRO A 385 -22.85 -6.48 17.90
CA PRO A 385 -23.82 -5.40 17.89
C PRO A 385 -23.51 -4.43 16.74
N LYS A 386 -24.56 -3.84 16.19
CA LYS A 386 -24.49 -2.86 15.12
C LYS A 386 -25.01 -1.52 15.64
N LEU A 387 -24.36 -0.44 15.22
CA LEU A 387 -24.89 0.90 15.45
C LEU A 387 -26.16 1.10 14.61
N THR A 388 -27.11 1.83 15.17
CA THR A 388 -28.33 2.26 14.48
C THR A 388 -27.95 3.35 13.49
N ILE A 389 -28.07 3.06 12.20
CA ILE A 389 -27.80 4.04 11.13
C ILE A 389 -28.96 5.02 11.05
N ARG A 390 -28.63 6.29 10.82
CA ARG A 390 -29.61 7.37 10.64
C ARG A 390 -30.53 7.10 9.45
N ASP A 391 -31.81 7.40 9.60
CA ASP A 391 -32.77 7.38 8.51
C ASP A 391 -32.30 8.26 7.34
N GLY A 392 -32.32 7.69 6.13
CA GLY A 392 -31.92 8.38 4.91
C GLY A 392 -30.43 8.28 4.55
N ALA A 393 -29.62 7.54 5.31
CA ALA A 393 -28.25 7.20 4.89
C ALA A 393 -28.28 6.54 3.50
N LYS A 394 -27.43 7.06 2.60
CA LYS A 394 -27.36 6.69 1.20
C LYS A 394 -26.31 5.62 0.97
N TYR A 395 -25.16 5.71 1.65
CA TYR A 395 -23.99 4.88 1.35
C TYR A 395 -23.63 3.92 2.47
N LEU A 396 -23.70 4.38 3.73
CA LEU A 396 -23.43 3.57 4.91
C LEU A 396 -24.49 2.47 5.08
N THR A 397 -24.06 1.21 5.17
CA THR A 397 -24.98 0.06 5.32
C THR A 397 -24.88 -0.64 6.67
N ALA A 398 -23.73 -0.57 7.35
CA ALA A 398 -23.58 -1.02 8.73
C ALA A 398 -22.34 -0.41 9.41
N ILE A 399 -22.38 -0.26 10.73
CA ILE A 399 -21.18 -0.19 11.58
C ILE A 399 -21.30 -1.29 12.64
N SER A 400 -20.42 -2.28 12.59
CA SER A 400 -20.41 -3.40 13.54
C SER A 400 -19.25 -3.26 14.52
N VAL A 401 -19.51 -3.55 15.78
CA VAL A 401 -18.56 -3.34 16.88
C VAL A 401 -18.46 -4.63 17.67
N GLY A 402 -17.26 -5.19 17.81
CA GLY A 402 -17.10 -6.39 18.64
C GLY A 402 -15.66 -6.74 18.94
N THR A 403 -15.48 -7.81 19.69
CA THR A 403 -14.17 -8.31 20.11
C THR A 403 -14.08 -9.79 19.83
N LEU A 404 -12.98 -10.20 19.21
CA LEU A 404 -12.61 -11.60 19.01
C LEU A 404 -11.46 -11.95 19.94
N GLN A 405 -11.53 -13.15 20.51
CA GLN A 405 -10.43 -13.76 21.24
C GLN A 405 -9.82 -14.82 20.33
N VAL A 406 -8.65 -14.51 19.77
CA VAL A 406 -7.97 -15.38 18.80
C VAL A 406 -6.63 -15.84 19.34
N LYS A 407 -6.14 -16.95 18.81
CA LYS A 407 -4.87 -17.54 19.19
C LYS A 407 -3.96 -17.62 17.98
N THR A 408 -2.73 -17.16 18.08
CA THR A 408 -1.81 -17.21 16.94
C THR A 408 -1.35 -18.65 16.66
N ILE A 409 -1.03 -18.92 15.40
CA ILE A 409 -0.22 -20.06 14.97
C ILE A 409 1.16 -19.59 14.52
N GLU A 410 2.13 -20.50 14.48
CA GLU A 410 3.42 -20.22 13.88
C GLU A 410 3.26 -19.96 12.38
N ASN A 411 3.73 -18.80 11.91
CA ASN A 411 3.78 -18.48 10.49
C ASN A 411 5.10 -17.79 10.15
N ILE A 412 5.90 -18.45 9.31
CA ILE A 412 7.23 -17.98 8.92
C ILE A 412 7.20 -16.65 8.16
N LEU A 413 6.13 -16.37 7.41
CA LEU A 413 5.96 -15.17 6.61
C LEU A 413 5.82 -13.93 7.50
N TRP A 414 5.12 -14.09 8.62
CA TRP A 414 4.84 -13.02 9.57
C TRP A 414 5.82 -13.00 10.76
N GLY A 415 6.52 -14.11 11.02
CA GLY A 415 7.31 -14.28 12.24
C GLY A 415 6.47 -14.46 13.50
N THR A 416 5.19 -14.83 13.36
CA THR A 416 4.32 -15.09 14.51
C THR A 416 4.71 -16.38 15.21
N ARG A 417 4.55 -16.40 16.54
CA ARG A 417 4.77 -17.59 17.37
C ARG A 417 3.45 -18.31 17.57
N ASP A 418 3.49 -19.62 17.71
CA ASP A 418 2.31 -20.41 18.09
C ASP A 418 1.86 -20.09 19.52
N GLY A 419 0.56 -20.02 19.73
CA GLY A 419 -0.04 -19.99 21.06
C GLY A 419 -0.16 -18.66 21.78
N VAL A 420 0.09 -17.52 21.12
CA VAL A 420 -0.12 -16.19 21.71
C VAL A 420 -1.61 -15.84 21.65
N GLN A 421 -2.20 -15.52 22.79
CA GLN A 421 -3.57 -14.99 22.83
C GLN A 421 -3.57 -13.53 22.38
N VAL A 422 -4.44 -13.21 21.43
CA VAL A 422 -4.62 -11.86 20.90
C VAL A 422 -6.07 -11.44 21.07
N THR A 423 -6.27 -10.28 21.68
CA THR A 423 -7.58 -9.60 21.72
C THR A 423 -7.70 -8.72 20.48
N LEU A 424 -8.67 -9.04 19.61
CA LEU A 424 -8.91 -8.27 18.38
C LEU A 424 -10.24 -7.53 18.49
N HIS A 425 -10.18 -6.24 18.78
CA HIS A 425 -11.31 -5.33 18.68
C HIS A 425 -11.55 -4.95 17.23
N ILE A 426 -12.78 -5.03 16.76
CA ILE A 426 -13.15 -4.74 15.38
C ILE A 426 -14.21 -3.65 15.35
N LEU A 427 -13.92 -2.62 14.57
CA LEU A 427 -14.88 -1.62 14.11
C LEU A 427 -15.02 -1.77 12.60
N GLY A 428 -16.03 -2.52 12.16
CA GLY A 428 -16.29 -2.78 10.75
C GLY A 428 -17.29 -1.79 10.18
N VAL A 429 -16.87 -0.98 9.20
CA VAL A 429 -17.71 0.01 8.52
C VAL A 429 -18.02 -0.49 7.13
N ALA A 430 -19.28 -0.84 6.90
CA ALA A 430 -19.77 -1.36 5.63
C ALA A 430 -20.47 -0.27 4.82
N SER A 431 -20.16 -0.17 3.53
CA SER A 431 -20.80 0.81 2.67
C SER A 431 -20.96 0.32 1.22
N THR A 432 -21.78 1.03 0.45
CA THR A 432 -21.92 0.82 -1.01
C THR A 432 -20.87 1.58 -1.83
N VAL A 433 -20.01 2.36 -1.17
CA VAL A 433 -18.95 3.16 -1.77
C VAL A 433 -17.62 2.48 -1.49
N ASP A 434 -16.86 2.17 -2.53
CA ASP A 434 -15.56 1.53 -2.38
C ASP A 434 -14.55 2.09 -3.39
N VAL A 435 -13.28 2.05 -3.00
CA VAL A 435 -12.18 2.43 -3.87
C VAL A 435 -11.99 1.34 -4.92
N GLY A 436 -12.01 1.72 -6.20
CA GLY A 436 -11.86 0.77 -7.31
C GLY A 436 -13.17 0.21 -7.87
N THR A 437 -14.32 0.59 -7.32
CA THR A 437 -15.64 0.38 -7.94
C THR A 437 -16.20 1.61 -8.64
N LEU A 438 -15.33 2.59 -8.90
CA LEU A 438 -15.61 3.67 -9.85
C LEU A 438 -16.69 4.64 -9.32
N THR A 439 -16.58 4.93 -8.02
CA THR A 439 -17.45 5.79 -7.24
C THR A 439 -17.10 7.26 -7.41
N ASP A 440 -18.09 8.17 -7.32
CA ASP A 440 -17.83 9.61 -7.33
C ASP A 440 -17.08 10.01 -6.05
N PHE A 441 -15.97 10.73 -6.16
CA PHE A 441 -15.21 11.20 -4.99
C PHE A 441 -16.10 12.00 -4.01
N TYR A 442 -17.11 12.70 -4.51
CA TYR A 442 -18.07 13.41 -3.66
C TYR A 442 -18.98 12.48 -2.83
N ASP A 443 -19.09 11.20 -3.18
CA ASP A 443 -19.84 10.22 -2.41
C ASP A 443 -19.12 9.86 -1.10
N PHE A 444 -17.77 9.91 -1.08
CA PHE A 444 -17.00 9.75 0.14
C PHE A 444 -17.24 10.90 1.12
N ASP A 445 -17.49 12.13 0.64
CA ASP A 445 -17.86 13.26 1.49
C ASP A 445 -19.13 12.91 2.30
N VAL A 446 -20.15 12.39 1.60
CA VAL A 446 -21.45 12.03 2.19
C VAL A 446 -21.29 10.83 3.13
N LEU A 447 -20.52 9.81 2.72
CA LEU A 447 -20.23 8.66 3.58
C LEU A 447 -19.53 9.07 4.89
N ALA A 448 -18.56 9.98 4.84
CA ALA A 448 -17.88 10.47 6.04
C ALA A 448 -18.85 11.14 7.02
N GLN A 449 -19.79 11.94 6.51
CA GLN A 449 -20.86 12.53 7.31
C GLN A 449 -21.79 11.46 7.90
N GLU A 450 -22.24 10.49 7.10
CA GLU A 450 -23.12 9.40 7.57
C GLU A 450 -22.46 8.58 8.69
N ILE A 451 -21.15 8.32 8.59
CA ILE A 451 -20.38 7.64 9.64
C ILE A 451 -20.38 8.47 10.92
N LEU A 452 -20.04 9.77 10.84
CA LEU A 452 -19.98 10.64 12.01
C LEU A 452 -21.34 10.79 12.69
N GLU A 453 -22.39 11.07 11.91
CA GLU A 453 -23.76 11.20 12.42
C GLU A 453 -24.25 9.90 13.06
N THR A 454 -23.88 8.74 12.53
CA THR A 454 -24.19 7.44 13.12
C THR A 454 -23.45 7.26 14.45
N VAL A 455 -22.14 7.52 14.49
CA VAL A 455 -21.33 7.31 15.72
C VAL A 455 -21.79 8.21 16.87
N ILE A 456 -22.21 9.44 16.61
CA ILE A 456 -22.61 10.40 17.65
C ILE A 456 -24.10 10.33 18.02
N ALA A 457 -24.91 9.53 17.32
CA ALA A 457 -26.35 9.45 17.57
C ALA A 457 -26.62 9.00 19.01
N GLU A 458 -27.64 9.57 19.66
CA GLU A 458 -27.92 9.30 21.08
C GLU A 458 -28.26 7.81 21.31
N GLU A 459 -28.89 7.15 20.33
CA GLU A 459 -29.21 5.72 20.36
C GLU A 459 -27.95 4.83 20.37
N ASN A 460 -26.82 5.34 19.88
CA ASN A 460 -25.55 4.64 19.76
C ASN A 460 -24.58 4.97 20.90
N LYS A 461 -24.90 5.97 21.71
CA LYS A 461 -24.06 6.51 22.77
C LYS A 461 -23.54 5.46 23.74
N ASP A 462 -24.40 4.57 24.22
CA ASP A 462 -24.00 3.55 25.18
C ASP A 462 -22.97 2.58 24.59
N LEU A 463 -23.17 2.14 23.34
CA LEU A 463 -22.23 1.24 22.68
C LEU A 463 -20.91 1.96 22.36
N VAL A 464 -20.98 3.20 21.88
CA VAL A 464 -19.79 3.99 21.54
C VAL A 464 -18.98 4.36 22.79
N GLN A 465 -19.61 4.96 23.81
CA GLN A 465 -18.92 5.43 25.01
C GLN A 465 -18.41 4.30 25.90
N ASN A 466 -19.16 3.20 26.03
CA ASN A 466 -18.80 2.12 26.95
C ASN A 466 -18.04 0.96 26.27
N THR A 467 -18.01 0.88 24.94
CA THR A 467 -17.29 -0.19 24.21
C THR A 467 -16.24 0.36 23.26
N VAL A 468 -16.59 1.23 22.31
CA VAL A 468 -15.66 1.69 21.27
C VAL A 468 -14.58 2.63 21.84
N MET A 469 -14.98 3.68 22.56
CA MET A 469 -14.06 4.69 23.07
C MET A 469 -13.00 4.12 24.02
N PRO A 470 -13.30 3.19 24.95
CA PRO A 470 -12.30 2.54 25.78
C PRO A 470 -11.16 1.89 24.99
N TRP A 471 -11.41 1.35 23.79
CA TRP A 471 -10.36 0.76 22.95
C TRP A 471 -9.29 1.76 22.50
N PHE A 472 -9.64 3.04 22.40
CA PHE A 472 -8.74 4.11 21.96
C PHE A 472 -8.20 4.97 23.10
N LEU A 473 -8.89 5.00 24.24
CA LEU A 473 -8.59 5.86 25.38
C LEU A 473 -7.98 5.13 26.58
N ALA A 474 -8.00 3.78 26.60
CA ALA A 474 -7.35 3.03 27.64
C ALA A 474 -5.82 3.29 27.62
N PRO A 475 -5.20 3.52 28.80
CA PRO A 475 -3.80 3.90 28.93
C PRO A 475 -2.80 2.79 28.60
#